data_AF-A0A3B3BF77-F1
#
_entry.id   AF-A0A3B3BF77-F1
#
_cell.length_a   1.000
_cell.length_b   1.000
_cell.length_c   1.000
_cell.angle_alpha   90.00
_cell.angle_beta   90.00
_cell.angle_gamma   90.00
#
_symmetry.space_group_name_H-M   'P 1'
#
loop_
_entity.id
_entity.type
_entity.pdbx_description
1 polymer ?
#
loop_
_entity_poly.entity_id
_entity_poly.type
_entity_poly.pdbx_seq_one_letter_code
_entity_poly.pdbx_strand_id
1 'polypeptide(L)'
;LHRDIKPDNILLDEHHVHLTDFNIAAIVKEDLKATSIAGTKPYMPELFQSFEGAHPGYSFAVDWWSLGITAYELLRGQRPYVMKSNTPANEILQTFHKVHPSYPAAWSLEMKSLLRKLLCIDVQKRVSCLAELQDLDHMSDVNWDAVHDKQVPPGFIPNQRRRLNCDPTFELEEMILESKPLHKKKKRL
;
A
#
# COMPACT_ATOMS: atom_id res chain seq x y z
N LEU A 1 7.86 9.34 4.84
CA LEU A 1 6.56 9.08 4.19
C LEU A 1 6.81 8.52 2.80
N HIS A 2 6.23 7.38 2.47
CA HIS A 2 6.30 6.81 1.13
C HIS A 2 5.32 7.49 0.17
N ARG A 3 4.08 7.74 0.63
CA ARG A 3 3.00 8.43 -0.11
C ARG A 3 2.45 7.70 -1.33
N ASP A 4 2.89 6.48 -1.61
CA ASP A 4 2.44 5.70 -2.77
C ASP A 4 2.43 4.18 -2.51
N ILE A 5 2.00 3.76 -1.32
CA ILE A 5 1.84 2.34 -1.02
C ILE A 5 0.58 1.82 -1.73
N LYS A 6 0.79 0.93 -2.68
CA LYS A 6 -0.22 0.26 -3.51
C LYS A 6 0.34 -1.06 -4.04
N PRO A 7 -0.49 -1.99 -4.55
CA PRO A 7 -0.02 -3.27 -5.08
C PRO A 7 1.12 -3.14 -6.10
N ASP A 8 1.06 -2.17 -7.01
CA ASP A 8 2.07 -1.94 -8.05
C ASP A 8 3.48 -1.64 -7.48
N ASN A 9 3.54 -1.08 -6.27
CA ASN A 9 4.77 -0.69 -5.59
C ASN A 9 5.20 -1.68 -4.50
N ILE A 10 4.60 -2.88 -4.47
CA ILE A 10 5.00 -3.98 -3.60
C ILE A 10 5.50 -5.13 -4.48
N LEU A 11 6.80 -5.35 -4.46
CA LEU A 11 7.45 -6.41 -5.23
C LEU A 11 7.68 -7.65 -4.35
N LEU A 12 7.62 -8.82 -4.96
CA LEU A 12 8.00 -10.08 -4.32
C LEU A 12 9.42 -10.45 -4.77
N ASP A 13 10.31 -10.70 -3.81
CA ASP A 13 11.53 -11.45 -4.10
C ASP A 13 11.22 -12.98 -4.07
N GLU A 14 12.26 -13.81 -3.93
CA GLU A 14 12.08 -15.26 -3.85
C GLU A 14 11.25 -15.71 -2.62
N HIS A 15 11.10 -14.86 -1.60
CA HIS A 15 10.49 -15.22 -0.32
C HIS A 15 9.61 -14.12 0.32
N HIS A 16 9.87 -12.83 0.12
CA HIS A 16 9.24 -11.75 0.89
C HIS A 16 8.87 -10.54 0.03
N VAL A 17 7.97 -9.73 0.59
CA VAL A 17 7.51 -8.46 0.01
C VAL A 17 8.50 -7.33 0.29
N HIS A 18 8.63 -6.43 -0.68
CA HIS A 18 9.49 -5.25 -0.60
C HIS A 18 8.75 -4.03 -1.19
N LEU A 19 8.88 -2.88 -0.53
CA LEU A 19 8.41 -1.61 -1.07
C LEU A 19 9.40 -1.11 -2.13
N THR A 20 8.86 -0.53 -3.20
CA THR A 20 9.64 0.13 -4.27
C THR A 20 9.02 1.49 -4.61
N ASP A 21 9.64 2.21 -5.54
CA ASP A 21 9.16 3.49 -6.07
C ASP A 21 8.99 4.61 -5.03
N PHE A 22 10.12 5.15 -4.59
CA PHE A 22 10.19 6.30 -3.69
C PHE A 22 10.16 7.65 -4.41
N ASN A 23 9.72 7.71 -5.68
CA ASN A 23 9.78 8.94 -6.50
C ASN A 23 9.03 10.12 -5.88
N ILE A 24 7.93 9.82 -5.18
CA ILE A 24 7.16 10.83 -4.45
C ILE A 24 7.31 10.70 -2.94
N ALA A 25 8.37 10.07 -2.41
CA ALA A 25 8.58 10.03 -0.97
C ALA A 25 8.90 11.42 -0.39
N ALA A 26 8.69 11.58 0.92
CA ALA A 26 9.06 12.79 1.64
C ALA A 26 9.69 12.46 3.00
N ILE A 27 10.75 13.19 3.33
CA ILE A 27 11.35 13.21 4.66
C ILE A 27 10.58 14.23 5.49
N VAL A 28 9.92 13.75 6.55
CA VAL A 28 9.14 14.56 7.47
C VAL A 28 9.66 14.25 8.87
N LYS A 29 10.02 15.28 9.63
CA LYS A 29 10.39 15.13 11.05
C LYS A 29 9.14 14.83 11.86
N GLU A 30 9.27 14.14 12.99
CA GLU A 30 8.11 13.68 13.79
C GLU A 30 7.13 14.80 14.16
N ASP A 31 7.63 15.98 14.50
CA ASP A 31 6.81 17.14 14.88
C ASP A 31 6.29 17.96 13.68
N LEU A 32 6.62 17.56 12.46
CA LEU A 32 6.26 18.28 11.24
C LEU A 32 5.21 17.52 10.43
N LYS A 33 4.51 18.29 9.59
CA LYS A 33 3.52 17.76 8.66
C LYS A 33 3.91 18.11 7.23
N ALA A 34 3.71 17.17 6.33
CA ALA A 34 3.77 17.43 4.90
C ALA A 34 2.48 18.13 4.45
N THR A 35 2.63 19.12 3.57
CA THR A 35 1.51 19.87 2.98
C THR A 35 1.43 19.73 1.46
N SER A 36 2.46 19.15 0.82
CA SER A 36 2.48 18.95 -0.62
C SER A 36 1.46 17.88 -1.05
N ILE A 37 0.78 18.15 -2.16
CA ILE A 37 -0.22 17.25 -2.73
C ILE A 37 0.52 16.25 -3.64
N ALA A 38 0.79 15.05 -3.12
CA ALA A 38 1.36 13.95 -3.89
C ALA A 38 0.83 12.61 -3.35
N GLY A 39 0.47 11.70 -4.25
CA GLY A 39 -0.05 10.37 -3.92
C GLY A 39 -1.11 9.88 -4.89
N THR A 40 -1.42 8.59 -4.81
CA THR A 40 -2.49 7.98 -5.62
C THR A 40 -3.84 8.18 -4.92
N LYS A 41 -4.71 9.01 -5.51
CA LYS A 41 -6.01 9.47 -4.95
C LYS A 41 -6.78 8.44 -4.07
N PRO A 42 -7.08 7.21 -4.53
CA PRO A 42 -7.84 6.24 -3.73
C PRO A 42 -7.13 5.74 -2.46
N TYR A 43 -5.81 5.91 -2.34
CA TYR A 43 -5.00 5.41 -1.23
C TYR A 43 -4.69 6.48 -0.18
N MET A 44 -5.07 7.74 -0.36
CA MET A 44 -4.68 8.81 0.57
C MET A 44 -5.83 9.80 0.85
N PRO A 45 -6.65 9.58 1.89
CA PRO A 45 -7.78 10.45 2.23
C PRO A 45 -7.32 11.84 2.74
N GLU A 46 -6.21 11.92 3.46
CA GLU A 46 -5.69 13.17 4.04
C GLU A 46 -5.22 14.17 2.98
N LEU A 47 -4.91 13.68 1.77
CA LEU A 47 -4.59 14.52 0.62
C LEU A 47 -5.70 15.53 0.34
N PHE A 48 -6.95 15.12 0.59
CA PHE A 48 -8.13 15.94 0.31
C PHE A 48 -8.57 16.77 1.51
N GLN A 49 -8.32 16.31 2.75
CA GLN A 49 -8.66 17.08 3.96
C GLN A 49 -7.79 18.34 4.13
N SER A 50 -6.52 18.27 3.70
CA SER A 50 -5.62 19.43 3.71
C SER A 50 -6.04 20.52 2.71
N PHE A 51 -6.72 20.14 1.63
CA PHE A 51 -7.18 21.06 0.59
C PHE A 51 -8.35 21.96 1.04
N GLU A 52 -9.21 21.49 1.95
CA GLU A 52 -10.34 22.27 2.46
C GLU A 52 -9.94 23.27 3.58
N GLY A 53 -8.64 23.44 3.86
CA GLY A 53 -8.15 24.35 4.89
C GLY A 53 -8.45 23.90 6.33
N ALA A 54 -9.05 22.72 6.50
CA ALA A 54 -9.51 22.20 7.77
C ALA A 54 -8.39 21.53 8.60
N HIS A 55 -7.31 21.06 7.97
CA HIS A 55 -6.20 20.36 8.65
C HIS A 55 -4.81 20.80 8.18
N PRO A 56 -3.83 20.97 9.10
CA PRO A 56 -2.52 21.56 8.81
C PRO A 56 -1.51 20.59 8.13
N GLY A 57 -1.97 19.70 7.24
CA GLY A 57 -1.15 18.70 6.56
C GLY A 57 -1.22 17.30 7.18
N TYR A 58 -0.35 16.40 6.71
CA TYR A 58 -0.37 14.97 7.03
C TYR A 58 1.01 14.44 7.45
N SER A 59 1.02 13.27 8.10
CA SER A 59 2.23 12.60 8.61
C SER A 59 2.13 11.08 8.40
N PHE A 60 2.85 10.25 9.17
CA PHE A 60 3.06 8.82 8.93
C PHE A 60 1.79 7.98 8.78
N ALA A 61 0.69 8.37 9.43
CA ALA A 61 -0.61 7.67 9.36
C ALA A 61 -1.19 7.51 7.95
N VAL A 62 -0.76 8.30 6.96
CA VAL A 62 -1.22 8.15 5.56
C VAL A 62 -0.73 6.86 4.91
N ASP A 63 0.49 6.44 5.23
CA ASP A 63 1.08 5.21 4.68
C ASP A 63 0.38 3.98 5.27
N TRP A 64 -0.03 4.05 6.54
CA TRP A 64 -0.80 2.99 7.21
C TRP A 64 -2.21 2.83 6.64
N TRP A 65 -2.88 3.92 6.27
CA TRP A 65 -4.13 3.84 5.53
C TRP A 65 -3.93 3.20 4.16
N SER A 66 -2.90 3.64 3.43
CA SER A 66 -2.55 3.11 2.11
C SER A 66 -2.31 1.58 2.18
N LEU A 67 -1.63 1.12 3.23
CA LEU A 67 -1.48 -0.29 3.55
C LEU A 67 -2.83 -0.99 3.80
N GLY A 68 -3.75 -0.36 4.54
CA GLY A 68 -5.10 -0.89 4.75
C GLY A 68 -5.90 -1.06 3.46
N ILE A 69 -5.82 -0.08 2.53
CA ILE A 69 -6.48 -0.16 1.22
C ILE A 69 -5.87 -1.30 0.41
N THR A 70 -4.54 -1.39 0.40
CA THR A 70 -3.79 -2.43 -0.31
C THR A 70 -4.12 -3.82 0.22
N ALA A 71 -4.10 -4.02 1.54
CA ALA A 71 -4.44 -5.30 2.15
C ALA A 71 -5.89 -5.72 1.86
N TYR A 72 -6.83 -4.78 1.91
CA TYR A 72 -8.22 -5.05 1.52
C TYR A 72 -8.31 -5.49 0.06
N GLU A 73 -7.63 -4.78 -0.85
CA GLU A 73 -7.65 -5.07 -2.28
C GLU A 73 -7.04 -6.45 -2.59
N LEU A 74 -5.94 -6.82 -1.93
CA LEU A 74 -5.35 -8.15 -2.08
C LEU A 74 -6.29 -9.27 -1.62
N LEU A 75 -7.07 -9.04 -0.54
CA LEU A 75 -8.02 -10.03 -0.02
C LEU A 75 -9.31 -10.12 -0.83
N ARG A 76 -9.76 -9.01 -1.41
CA ARG A 76 -11.07 -8.90 -2.08
C ARG A 76 -10.98 -8.96 -3.61
N GLY A 77 -9.81 -8.68 -4.18
CA GLY A 77 -9.59 -8.46 -5.61
C GLY A 77 -10.09 -7.09 -6.12
N GLN A 78 -10.55 -6.21 -5.23
CA GLN A 78 -11.00 -4.86 -5.54
C GLN A 78 -10.86 -3.94 -4.32
N ARG A 79 -10.69 -2.65 -4.56
CA ARG A 79 -10.61 -1.62 -3.51
C ARG A 79 -11.91 -1.50 -2.69
N PRO A 80 -11.84 -1.11 -1.41
CA PRO A 80 -13.03 -0.93 -0.57
C PRO A 80 -13.87 0.29 -1.00
N TYR A 81 -13.24 1.27 -1.64
CA TYR A 81 -13.89 2.45 -2.20
C TYR A 81 -13.66 2.52 -3.71
N VAL A 82 -14.74 2.48 -4.48
CA VAL A 82 -14.69 2.57 -5.94
C VAL A 82 -14.76 4.04 -6.34
N MET A 83 -13.65 4.57 -6.84
CA MET A 83 -13.53 5.98 -7.24
C MET A 83 -12.98 6.07 -8.67
N LYS A 84 -13.54 6.98 -9.46
CA LYS A 84 -13.03 7.33 -10.80
C LYS A 84 -11.82 8.26 -10.67
N SER A 85 -10.91 8.23 -11.63
CA SER A 85 -9.71 9.09 -11.64
C SER A 85 -10.03 10.59 -11.60
N ASN A 86 -11.17 10.98 -12.18
CA ASN A 86 -11.69 12.34 -12.22
C ASN A 86 -12.64 12.71 -11.07
N THR A 87 -12.82 11.83 -10.06
CA THR A 87 -13.67 12.13 -8.90
C THR A 87 -13.12 13.36 -8.17
N PRO A 88 -13.95 14.38 -7.91
CA PRO A 88 -13.57 15.56 -7.13
C PRO A 88 -13.14 15.23 -5.70
N ALA A 89 -12.25 16.04 -5.13
CA ALA A 89 -11.70 15.86 -3.78
C ALA A 89 -12.78 15.78 -2.69
N ASN A 90 -13.77 16.68 -2.74
CA ASN A 90 -14.88 16.72 -1.79
C ASN A 90 -15.77 15.48 -1.87
N GLU A 91 -16.01 14.94 -3.07
CA GLU A 91 -16.78 13.70 -3.26
C GLU A 91 -16.02 12.48 -2.73
N ILE A 92 -14.70 12.46 -2.91
CA ILE A 92 -13.81 11.43 -2.34
C ILE A 92 -13.90 11.44 -0.81
N LEU A 93 -13.78 12.61 -0.17
CA LEU A 93 -13.93 12.74 1.29
C LEU A 93 -15.30 12.29 1.77
N GLN A 94 -16.37 12.75 1.11
CA GLN A 94 -17.72 12.33 1.46
C GLN A 94 -17.90 10.82 1.35
N THR A 95 -17.29 10.20 0.34
CA THR A 95 -17.31 8.73 0.17
C THR A 95 -16.66 8.05 1.35
N PHE A 96 -15.48 8.52 1.79
CA PHE A 96 -14.80 7.96 2.96
C PHE A 96 -15.60 8.08 4.26
N HIS A 97 -16.39 9.16 4.42
CA HIS A 97 -17.24 9.34 5.61
C HIS A 97 -18.58 8.59 5.55
N LYS A 98 -19.17 8.42 4.36
CA LYS A 98 -20.52 7.86 4.18
C LYS A 98 -20.53 6.36 3.87
N VAL A 99 -19.49 5.87 3.20
CA VAL A 99 -19.42 4.48 2.76
C VAL A 99 -18.59 3.68 3.76
N HIS A 100 -19.17 2.62 4.30
CA HIS A 100 -18.42 1.68 5.13
C HIS A 100 -17.94 0.50 4.27
N PRO A 101 -16.64 0.15 4.32
CA PRO A 101 -16.14 -1.02 3.62
C PRO A 101 -16.92 -2.28 3.98
N SER A 102 -17.31 -3.05 2.97
CA SER A 102 -17.96 -4.35 3.18
C SER A 102 -16.91 -5.40 3.52
N TYR A 103 -17.05 -6.05 4.67
CA TYR A 103 -16.14 -7.13 5.09
C TYR A 103 -16.85 -8.48 4.92
N PRO A 104 -16.43 -9.35 3.99
CA PRO A 104 -17.00 -10.69 3.81
C PRO A 104 -17.08 -11.50 5.10
N ALA A 105 -18.18 -12.23 5.28
CA ALA A 105 -18.36 -13.10 6.44
C ALA A 105 -17.23 -14.14 6.56
N ALA A 106 -16.72 -14.63 5.43
CA ALA A 106 -15.65 -15.61 5.33
C ALA A 106 -14.27 -15.14 5.86
N TRP A 107 -14.04 -13.82 6.01
CA TRP A 107 -12.79 -13.35 6.58
C TRP A 107 -12.78 -13.54 8.10
N SER A 108 -11.60 -13.84 8.65
CA SER A 108 -11.42 -14.01 10.09
C SER A 108 -11.73 -12.72 10.86
N LEU A 109 -12.04 -12.84 12.14
CA LEU A 109 -12.38 -11.67 12.97
C LEU A 109 -11.15 -10.77 13.17
N GLU A 110 -9.99 -11.39 13.28
CA GLU A 110 -8.66 -10.78 13.41
C GLU A 110 -8.38 -9.90 12.19
N MET A 111 -8.53 -10.45 10.98
CA MET A 111 -8.32 -9.71 9.74
C MET A 111 -9.29 -8.52 9.60
N LYS A 112 -10.56 -8.73 9.94
CA LYS A 112 -11.55 -7.64 9.96
C LYS A 112 -11.17 -6.55 10.96
N SER A 113 -10.65 -6.92 12.13
CA SER A 113 -10.23 -5.99 13.17
C SER A 113 -9.02 -5.15 12.72
N LEU A 114 -7.99 -5.80 12.18
CA LEU A 114 -6.82 -5.15 11.61
C LEU A 114 -7.19 -4.13 10.54
N LEU A 115 -7.99 -4.54 9.55
CA LEU A 115 -8.40 -3.65 8.47
C LEU A 115 -9.20 -2.45 8.97
N ARG A 116 -10.01 -2.59 10.03
CA ARG A 116 -10.72 -1.45 10.62
C ARG A 116 -9.79 -0.48 11.34
N LYS A 117 -8.69 -0.98 11.95
CA LYS A 117 -7.67 -0.16 12.60
C LYS A 117 -6.83 0.62 11.59
N LEU A 118 -6.50 0.02 10.44
CA LEU A 118 -5.79 0.67 9.34
C LEU A 118 -6.69 1.64 8.57
N LEU A 119 -7.95 1.25 8.29
CA LEU A 119 -8.94 2.05 7.57
C LEU A 119 -9.80 2.93 8.50
N CYS A 120 -9.22 3.37 9.62
CA CYS A 120 -9.89 4.31 10.51
C CYS A 120 -9.82 5.73 9.93
N ILE A 121 -10.97 6.36 9.71
CA ILE A 121 -11.03 7.73 9.17
C ILE A 121 -10.43 8.74 10.14
N ASP A 122 -10.65 8.54 11.44
CA ASP A 122 -10.07 9.38 12.48
C ASP A 122 -8.57 9.06 12.61
N VAL A 123 -7.74 9.98 12.12
CA VAL A 123 -6.28 9.83 12.09
C VAL A 123 -5.70 9.62 13.49
N GLN A 124 -6.32 10.18 14.54
CA GLN A 124 -5.84 10.04 15.92
C GLN A 124 -6.14 8.65 16.52
N LYS A 125 -7.06 7.90 15.90
CA LYS A 125 -7.43 6.53 16.31
C LYS A 125 -6.88 5.46 15.37
N ARG A 126 -6.31 5.86 14.24
CA ARG A 126 -5.70 4.96 13.27
C ARG A 126 -4.35 4.50 13.77
N VAL A 127 -4.03 3.23 13.53
CA VAL A 127 -2.66 2.74 13.68
C VAL A 127 -1.73 3.56 12.79
N SER A 128 -0.66 4.05 13.39
CA SER A 128 0.27 5.01 12.79
C SER A 128 1.74 4.67 13.03
N CYS A 129 2.03 3.64 13.83
CA CYS A 129 3.37 3.11 14.05
C CYS A 129 3.36 1.60 14.33
N LEU A 130 4.55 0.99 14.29
CA LEU A 130 4.71 -0.46 14.54
C LEU A 130 4.28 -0.85 15.96
N ALA A 131 4.62 -0.04 16.97
CA ALA A 131 4.26 -0.33 18.36
C ALA A 131 2.74 -0.45 18.55
N GLU A 132 1.97 0.45 17.95
CA GLU A 132 0.50 0.39 17.97
C GLU A 132 -0.07 -0.83 17.25
N LEU A 133 0.61 -1.32 16.20
CA LEU A 133 0.22 -2.53 15.50
C LEU A 133 0.51 -3.78 16.36
N GLN A 134 1.66 -3.80 17.03
CA GLN A 134 2.11 -4.90 17.90
C GLN A 134 1.22 -5.05 19.15
N ASP A 135 0.68 -3.93 19.65
CA ASP A 135 -0.22 -3.90 20.83
C ASP A 135 -1.63 -4.43 20.53
N LEU A 136 -1.96 -4.72 19.27
CA LEU A 136 -3.27 -5.29 18.93
C LEU A 136 -3.37 -6.74 19.41
N ASP A 137 -4.44 -7.06 20.15
CA ASP A 137 -4.68 -8.42 20.67
C ASP A 137 -4.52 -9.54 19.62
N HIS A 138 -4.94 -9.27 18.39
CA HIS A 138 -4.91 -10.23 17.27
C HIS A 138 -3.55 -10.30 16.53
N MET A 139 -2.55 -9.58 17.03
CA MET A 139 -1.16 -9.63 16.59
C MET A 139 -0.26 -10.27 17.67
N SER A 140 -0.84 -10.74 18.77
CA SER A 140 -0.11 -11.28 19.93
C SER A 140 0.61 -12.60 19.64
N ASP A 141 0.19 -13.34 18.62
CA ASP A 141 0.79 -14.58 18.15
C ASP A 141 1.93 -14.36 17.14
N VAL A 142 2.14 -13.13 16.67
CA VAL A 142 3.18 -12.79 15.70
C VAL A 142 4.52 -12.62 16.42
N ASN A 143 5.51 -13.44 16.06
CA ASN A 143 6.89 -13.23 16.46
C ASN A 143 7.54 -12.16 15.54
N TRP A 144 7.55 -10.91 16.01
CA TRP A 144 8.04 -9.76 15.24
C TRP A 144 9.53 -9.80 14.95
N ASP A 145 10.34 -10.37 15.84
CA ASP A 145 11.78 -10.55 15.60
C ASP A 145 11.99 -11.57 14.46
N ALA A 146 11.25 -12.67 14.47
CA ALA A 146 11.28 -13.66 13.39
C ALA A 146 10.78 -13.08 12.06
N VAL A 147 9.79 -12.18 12.07
CA VAL A 147 9.34 -11.47 10.86
C VAL A 147 10.44 -10.55 10.34
N HIS A 148 11.05 -9.74 11.22
CA HIS A 148 12.15 -8.83 10.87
C HIS A 148 13.34 -9.58 10.28
N ASP A 149 13.70 -10.71 10.88
CA ASP A 149 14.84 -11.54 10.48
C ASP A 149 14.50 -12.51 9.34
N LYS A 150 13.33 -12.35 8.70
CA LYS A 150 12.87 -13.15 7.55
C LYS A 150 12.82 -14.66 7.83
N GLN A 151 12.55 -15.04 9.09
CA GLN A 151 12.45 -16.44 9.53
C GLN A 151 11.04 -17.01 9.39
N VAL A 152 10.02 -16.17 9.28
CA VAL A 152 8.64 -16.61 9.02
C VAL A 152 8.49 -16.90 7.51
N PRO A 153 8.22 -18.16 7.10
CA PRO A 153 8.10 -18.48 5.69
C PRO A 153 6.85 -17.82 5.08
N PRO A 154 6.93 -17.33 3.82
CA PRO A 154 5.77 -16.75 3.15
C PRO A 154 4.70 -17.80 2.84
N GLY A 155 3.44 -17.38 2.81
CA GLY A 155 2.33 -18.22 2.35
C GLY A 155 2.33 -18.50 0.84
N PHE A 156 3.12 -17.76 0.06
CA PHE A 156 3.24 -17.92 -1.39
C PHE A 156 4.69 -17.68 -1.83
N ILE A 157 5.20 -18.56 -2.68
CA ILE A 157 6.52 -18.45 -3.32
C ILE A 157 6.30 -18.31 -4.83
N PRO A 158 6.73 -17.20 -5.45
CA PRO A 158 6.64 -17.03 -6.91
C PRO A 158 7.38 -18.12 -7.67
N ASN A 159 6.89 -18.47 -8.85
CA ASN A 159 7.53 -19.50 -9.69
C ASN A 159 8.92 -19.03 -10.16
N GLN A 160 9.96 -19.74 -9.76
CA GLN A 160 11.38 -19.40 -10.00
C GLN A 160 11.88 -19.73 -11.43
N ARG A 161 11.01 -19.78 -12.44
CA ARG A 161 11.40 -20.12 -13.83
C ARG A 161 12.24 -19.00 -14.49
N ARG A 162 13.42 -18.65 -13.98
CA ARG A 162 14.51 -17.78 -14.55
C ARG A 162 14.09 -16.57 -15.40
N ARG A 163 12.86 -16.08 -15.26
CA ARG A 163 12.29 -14.94 -15.97
C ARG A 163 11.60 -14.11 -14.92
N LEU A 164 11.82 -12.80 -14.99
CA LEU A 164 11.04 -11.87 -14.21
C LEU A 164 9.56 -12.09 -14.52
N ASN A 165 8.72 -11.98 -13.50
CA ASN A 165 7.27 -12.02 -13.66
C ASN A 165 6.76 -10.63 -14.07
N CYS A 166 7.31 -10.09 -15.15
CA CYS A 166 6.97 -8.78 -15.70
C CYS A 166 5.93 -8.91 -16.81
N ASP A 167 5.19 -7.83 -17.06
CA ASP A 167 4.31 -7.76 -18.24
C ASP A 167 5.16 -7.87 -19.51
N PRO A 168 4.86 -8.82 -20.43
CA PRO A 168 5.59 -8.98 -21.69
C PRO A 168 5.67 -7.70 -22.54
N THR A 169 4.71 -6.79 -22.38
CA THR A 169 4.67 -5.52 -23.12
C THR A 169 5.86 -4.63 -22.75
N PHE A 170 6.18 -4.53 -21.45
CA PHE A 170 7.37 -3.78 -21.00
C PHE A 170 8.67 -4.48 -21.39
N GLU A 171 8.72 -5.82 -21.37
CA GLU A 171 9.89 -6.56 -21.88
C GLU A 171 10.12 -6.27 -23.37
N LEU A 172 9.06 -6.20 -24.17
CA LEU A 172 9.14 -5.92 -25.60
C LEU A 172 9.57 -4.48 -25.88
N GLU A 173 9.01 -3.51 -25.16
CA GLU A 173 9.42 -2.10 -25.27
C GLU A 173 10.91 -1.93 -24.93
N GLU A 174 11.39 -2.52 -23.83
CA GLU A 174 12.80 -2.50 -23.45
C GLU A 174 13.68 -3.12 -24.55
N MET A 175 13.28 -4.28 -25.08
CA MET A 175 14.02 -4.97 -26.15
C MET A 175 14.07 -4.19 -27.46
N ILE A 176 13.07 -3.36 -27.75
CA ILE A 176 12.97 -2.58 -29.00
C ILE A 176 13.64 -1.21 -28.86
N LEU A 177 13.45 -0.53 -27.72
CA LEU A 177 13.84 0.87 -27.52
C LEU A 177 15.22 1.01 -26.89
N GLU A 178 15.65 0.07 -26.04
CA GLU A 178 16.94 0.18 -25.38
C GLU A 178 18.07 -0.41 -26.22
N SER A 179 19.10 0.40 -26.44
CA SER A 179 20.31 -0.04 -27.14
C SER A 179 21.12 -1.11 -26.38
N LYS A 180 20.89 -1.25 -25.06
CA LYS A 180 21.50 -2.25 -24.17
C LYS A 180 20.46 -2.75 -23.15
N PRO A 181 19.51 -3.62 -23.55
CA PRO A 181 18.48 -4.10 -22.64
C PRO A 181 19.12 -4.95 -21.53
N LEU A 182 18.55 -4.88 -20.32
CA LEU A 182 18.94 -5.69 -19.16
C LEU A 182 18.81 -7.19 -19.46
N HIS A 183 17.87 -7.58 -20.33
CA HIS A 183 17.58 -8.97 -20.68
C HIS A 183 17.91 -9.31 -22.14
N LYS A 184 19.19 -9.58 -22.45
CA LYS A 184 19.56 -10.18 -23.74
C LYS A 184 19.13 -11.65 -23.81
N LYS A 185 18.00 -11.96 -24.45
CA LYS A 185 17.72 -13.31 -24.94
C LYS A 185 18.79 -13.68 -25.98
N LYS A 186 19.50 -14.80 -25.81
CA LYS A 186 20.37 -15.36 -26.87
C LYS A 186 19.50 -15.55 -28.12
N LYS A 187 19.87 -14.91 -29.23
CA LYS A 187 19.27 -15.17 -30.54
C LYS A 187 19.35 -16.69 -30.78
N ARG A 188 18.19 -17.35 -30.88
CA ARG A 188 18.11 -18.69 -31.46
C ARG A 188 18.22 -18.49 -32.97
N LEU A 189 19.46 -18.57 -33.46
CA LEU A 189 19.76 -18.88 -34.86
C LEU A 189 19.78 -20.39 -34.99
#